data_AF-A0A0B2BY16-F1
#
_entry.id   AF-A0A0B2BY16-F1
#
_cell.length_a   1.000
_cell.length_b   1.000
_cell.length_c   1.000
_cell.angle_alpha   90.00
_cell.angle_beta   90.00
_cell.angle_gamma   90.00
#
_symmetry.space_group_name_H-M   'P 1'
#
loop_
_entity.id
_entity.type
_entity.pdbx_description
1 polymer ?
#
loop_
_entity_poly.entity_id
_entity_poly.type
_entity_poly.pdbx_seq_one_letter_code
_entity_poly.pdbx_strand_id
1 'polypeptide(L)'
;MTRLILPLLAAAMLALPASAQQAPTTPALNLQQNMLLRCSAAFALGQRLQQAGAPEAAGWPPLAAGGREFFVRSSAQLMDEAQLSREQIVTLLTRASQDLAREGQLARVMPVCLQVAGIR
;
A
#
# COMPACT_ATOMS: atom_id res chain seq x y z
N MET A 1 -6.70 -18.21 70.39
CA MET A 1 -5.40 -18.22 69.68
C MET A 1 -5.60 -18.86 68.32
N THR A 2 -5.63 -18.11 67.22
CA THR A 2 -5.12 -18.52 65.88
C THR A 2 -5.15 -17.27 65.00
N ARG A 3 -4.04 -17.10 64.28
CA ARG A 3 -3.47 -15.82 63.83
C ARG A 3 -4.13 -15.29 62.57
N LEU A 4 -4.39 -13.99 62.60
CA LEU A 4 -4.52 -13.09 61.45
C LEU A 4 -3.22 -13.13 60.62
N ILE A 5 -3.30 -13.43 59.32
CA ILE A 5 -2.20 -13.20 58.38
C ILE A 5 -2.75 -12.42 57.18
N LEU A 6 -2.36 -11.16 57.14
CA LEU A 6 -2.62 -10.13 56.14
C LEU A 6 -1.78 -10.42 54.87
N PRO A 7 -2.29 -10.14 53.65
CA PRO A 7 -1.66 -10.56 52.40
C PRO A 7 -0.41 -9.72 52.10
N LEU A 8 0.69 -10.38 51.75
CA LEU A 8 1.90 -9.72 51.27
C LEU A 8 1.74 -9.43 49.77
N LEU A 9 1.33 -8.20 49.46
CA LEU A 9 1.45 -7.58 48.13
C LEU A 9 2.94 -7.55 47.74
N ALA A 10 3.36 -8.48 46.88
CA ALA A 10 4.64 -8.41 46.19
C ALA A 10 4.43 -7.63 44.88
N ALA A 11 4.68 -6.31 44.94
CA ALA A 11 4.74 -5.45 43.77
C ALA A 11 5.99 -5.78 42.94
N ALA A 12 5.88 -6.74 42.03
CA ALA A 12 6.89 -7.00 41.01
C ALA A 12 6.70 -6.01 39.85
N MET A 13 7.21 -4.78 40.00
CA MET A 13 7.49 -3.91 38.85
C MET A 13 8.76 -4.41 38.15
N LEU A 14 8.61 -5.41 37.29
CA LEU A 14 9.63 -5.77 36.31
C LEU A 14 9.56 -4.77 35.16
N ALA A 15 10.66 -4.03 34.99
CA ALA A 15 10.88 -3.08 33.93
C ALA A 15 10.58 -3.69 32.56
N LEU A 16 9.55 -3.17 31.87
CA LEU A 16 9.36 -3.41 30.45
C LEU A 16 10.57 -2.81 29.72
N PRO A 17 11.32 -3.58 28.90
CA PRO A 17 12.27 -2.98 28.00
C PRO A 17 11.47 -2.08 27.05
N ALA A 18 11.82 -0.79 27.01
CA ALA A 18 11.35 0.12 25.99
C ALA A 18 11.91 -0.37 24.65
N SER A 19 11.17 -1.24 23.97
CA SER A 19 11.42 -1.58 22.58
C SER A 19 11.47 -0.28 21.80
N ALA A 20 12.66 0.09 21.32
CA ALA A 20 12.85 1.23 20.45
C ALA A 20 11.94 1.05 19.24
N GLN A 21 10.80 1.75 19.24
CA GLN A 21 9.89 1.80 18.12
C GLN A 21 10.63 2.56 17.02
N GLN A 22 11.37 1.84 16.18
CA GLN A 22 11.98 2.41 14.98
C GLN A 22 10.86 3.04 14.18
N ALA A 23 10.86 4.37 14.07
CA ALA A 23 9.92 5.07 13.23
C ALA A 23 10.03 4.46 11.82
N PRO A 24 8.91 4.08 11.18
CA PRO A 24 8.97 3.41 9.89
C PRO A 24 9.64 4.34 8.89
N THR A 25 10.88 4.03 8.53
CA THR A 25 11.59 4.67 7.43
C THR A 25 10.81 4.37 6.17
N THR A 26 10.34 5.42 5.48
CA THR A 26 9.65 5.24 4.20
C THR A 26 10.67 4.68 3.21
N PRO A 27 10.41 3.50 2.61
CA PRO A 27 11.35 2.90 1.66
C PRO A 27 11.62 3.87 0.51
N ALA A 28 12.90 4.11 0.21
CA ALA A 28 13.30 4.93 -0.92
C ALA A 28 13.24 4.08 -2.20
N LEU A 29 12.23 4.33 -3.03
CA LEU A 29 12.07 3.68 -4.32
C LEU A 29 12.80 4.45 -5.42
N ASN A 30 13.43 3.75 -6.35
CA ASN A 30 13.93 4.39 -7.57
C ASN A 30 12.77 4.79 -8.50
N LEU A 31 13.08 5.44 -9.62
CA LEU A 31 12.06 5.93 -10.55
C LEU A 31 11.17 4.80 -11.09
N GLN A 32 11.77 3.69 -11.51
CA GLN A 32 11.05 2.56 -12.08
C GLN A 32 10.11 1.90 -11.06
N GLN A 33 10.61 1.67 -9.84
CA GLN A 33 9.85 1.08 -8.74
C GLN A 33 8.67 1.97 -8.32
N ASN A 34 8.89 3.29 -8.26
CA ASN A 34 7.81 4.25 -8.06
C ASN A 34 6.75 4.16 -9.16
N MET A 35 7.19 3.99 -10.41
CA MET A 35 6.30 3.85 -11.56
C MET A 35 5.41 2.60 -11.43
N LEU A 36 6.00 1.44 -11.11
CA LEU A 36 5.28 0.18 -10.85
C LEU A 36 4.23 0.33 -9.75
N LEU A 37 4.61 0.95 -8.63
CA LEU A 37 3.72 1.21 -7.51
C LEU A 37 2.56 2.14 -7.90
N ARG A 38 2.87 3.28 -8.54
CA ARG A 38 1.86 4.29 -8.90
C ARG A 38 0.89 3.75 -9.94
N CYS A 39 1.35 3.00 -10.94
CA CYS A 39 0.45 2.42 -11.94
C CYS A 39 -0.41 1.28 -11.39
N SER A 40 0.10 0.50 -10.44
CA SER A 40 -0.71 -0.47 -9.71
C SER A 40 -1.88 0.21 -8.95
N ALA A 41 -1.61 1.33 -8.28
CA ALA A 41 -2.65 2.14 -7.62
C ALA A 41 -3.63 2.78 -8.63
N ALA A 42 -3.12 3.28 -9.76
CA ALA A 42 -3.94 3.87 -10.81
C ALA A 42 -4.95 2.86 -11.37
N PHE A 43 -4.54 1.61 -11.63
CA PHE A 43 -5.47 0.59 -12.14
C PHE A 43 -6.52 0.18 -11.12
N ALA A 44 -6.16 0.10 -9.83
CA ALA A 44 -7.14 -0.19 -8.78
C ALA A 44 -8.22 0.90 -8.70
N LEU A 45 -7.82 2.18 -8.72
CA LEU A 45 -8.78 3.30 -8.75
C LEU A 45 -9.56 3.35 -10.05
N GLY A 46 -8.89 3.17 -11.19
CA GLY A 46 -9.52 3.21 -12.51
C GLY A 46 -10.57 2.10 -12.67
N GLN A 47 -10.28 0.89 -12.21
CA GLN A 47 -11.26 -0.20 -12.18
C GLN A 47 -12.47 0.15 -11.31
N ARG A 48 -12.25 0.77 -10.14
CA ARG A 48 -13.35 1.24 -9.29
C ARG A 48 -14.21 2.30 -10.01
N LEU A 49 -13.59 3.22 -10.75
CA LEU A 49 -14.32 4.21 -11.56
C LEU A 49 -15.10 3.56 -12.71
N GLN A 50 -14.53 2.56 -13.39
CA GLN A 50 -15.25 1.77 -14.41
C GLN A 50 -16.47 1.06 -13.83
N GLN A 51 -16.32 0.43 -12.65
CA GLN A 51 -17.43 -0.22 -11.96
C GLN A 51 -18.52 0.76 -11.52
N ALA A 52 -18.14 1.99 -11.18
CA ALA A 52 -19.07 3.06 -10.85
C ALA A 52 -19.70 3.74 -12.07
N GLY A 53 -19.30 3.37 -13.30
CA GLY A 53 -19.77 4.02 -14.52
C GLY A 53 -19.34 5.49 -14.64
N ALA A 54 -18.22 5.87 -14.02
CA ALA A 54 -17.78 7.26 -14.01
C ALA A 54 -17.31 7.71 -15.40
N PRO A 55 -17.67 8.93 -15.85
CA PRO A 55 -17.34 9.43 -17.19
C PRO A 55 -15.83 9.55 -17.43
N GLU A 56 -15.04 9.83 -16.39
CA GLU A 56 -13.57 9.88 -16.46
C GLU A 56 -12.97 8.55 -16.95
N ALA A 57 -13.62 7.42 -16.64
CA ALA A 57 -13.14 6.09 -17.01
C ALA A 57 -13.69 5.56 -18.34
N ALA A 58 -14.61 6.29 -18.98
CA ALA A 58 -15.27 5.84 -20.21
C ALA A 58 -14.30 5.69 -21.40
N GLY A 59 -13.18 6.42 -21.38
CA GLY A 59 -12.15 6.35 -22.42
C GLY A 59 -11.06 5.30 -22.18
N TRP A 60 -11.10 4.56 -21.07
CA TRP A 60 -10.06 3.57 -20.75
C TRP A 60 -10.48 2.15 -21.15
N PRO A 61 -9.54 1.29 -21.58
CA PRO A 61 -9.83 -0.11 -21.84
C PRO A 61 -10.22 -0.84 -20.54
N PRO A 62 -10.85 -2.02 -20.61
CA PRO A 62 -11.21 -2.79 -19.42
C PRO A 62 -9.99 -3.10 -18.53
N LEU A 63 -9.97 -2.54 -17.31
CA LEU A 63 -8.77 -2.59 -16.45
C LEU A 63 -8.70 -3.86 -15.57
N ALA A 64 -9.81 -4.58 -15.38
CA ALA A 64 -9.90 -5.61 -14.34
C ALA A 64 -8.92 -6.80 -14.53
N ALA A 65 -8.73 -7.27 -15.76
CA ALA A 65 -7.83 -8.39 -16.04
C ALA A 65 -6.36 -7.93 -16.06
N GLY A 66 -6.03 -6.98 -16.95
CA GLY A 66 -4.66 -6.49 -17.13
C GLY A 66 -4.12 -5.77 -15.89
N GLY A 67 -4.94 -4.96 -15.22
CA GLY A 67 -4.53 -4.26 -14.00
C GLY A 67 -4.21 -5.21 -12.83
N ARG A 68 -4.95 -6.32 -12.71
CA ARG A 68 -4.68 -7.36 -11.69
C ARG A 68 -3.39 -8.12 -11.99
N GLU A 69 -3.16 -8.50 -13.24
CA GLU A 69 -1.90 -9.13 -13.65
C GLU A 69 -0.72 -8.19 -13.36
N PHE A 70 -0.84 -6.93 -13.78
CA PHE A 70 0.17 -5.91 -13.55
C PHE A 70 0.47 -5.74 -12.06
N PHE A 71 -0.55 -5.67 -11.20
CA PHE A 71 -0.39 -5.57 -9.76
C PHE A 71 0.38 -6.76 -9.16
N VAL A 72 0.05 -7.98 -9.57
CA VAL A 72 0.73 -9.19 -9.07
C VAL A 72 2.21 -9.18 -9.45
N ARG A 73 2.50 -8.95 -10.74
CA ARG A 73 3.88 -8.93 -11.26
C ARG A 73 4.70 -7.80 -10.65
N SER A 74 4.13 -6.60 -10.58
CA SER A 74 4.80 -5.43 -10.00
C SER A 74 5.08 -5.60 -8.52
N SER A 75 4.14 -6.18 -7.76
CA SER A 75 4.33 -6.42 -6.33
C SER A 75 5.44 -7.45 -6.09
N ALA A 76 5.46 -8.54 -6.86
CA ALA A 76 6.55 -9.52 -6.79
C ALA A 76 7.91 -8.87 -7.08
N GLN A 77 8.00 -8.09 -8.15
CA GLN A 77 9.23 -7.36 -8.50
C GLN A 77 9.68 -6.39 -7.39
N LEU A 78 8.75 -5.68 -6.74
CA LEU A 78 9.07 -4.79 -5.63
C LEU A 78 9.54 -5.55 -4.37
N MET A 79 9.00 -6.74 -4.12
CA MET A 79 9.49 -7.60 -3.04
C MET A 79 10.91 -8.09 -3.34
N ASP A 80 11.20 -8.46 -4.57
CA ASP A 80 12.50 -9.02 -4.96
C ASP A 80 13.59 -7.94 -5.06
N GLU A 81 13.32 -6.82 -5.74
CA GLU A 81 14.34 -5.80 -6.05
C GLU A 81 14.47 -4.74 -4.96
N ALA A 82 13.35 -4.33 -4.36
CA ALA A 82 13.33 -3.28 -3.33
C ALA A 82 13.21 -3.87 -1.91
N GLN A 83 13.17 -5.20 -1.78
CA GLN A 83 13.10 -5.91 -0.49
C GLN A 83 11.92 -5.43 0.37
N LEU A 84 10.82 -5.04 -0.27
CA LEU A 84 9.64 -4.55 0.43
C LEU A 84 8.84 -5.71 1.02
N SER A 85 8.35 -5.52 2.24
CA SER A 85 7.31 -6.38 2.81
C SER A 85 5.95 -6.10 2.17
N ARG A 86 5.02 -7.05 2.31
CA ARG A 86 3.64 -6.89 1.88
C ARG A 86 2.99 -5.67 2.56
N GLU A 87 3.23 -5.47 3.84
CA GLU A 87 2.69 -4.36 4.63
C GLU A 87 3.25 -3.01 4.14
N GLN A 88 4.53 -2.97 3.77
CA GLN A 88 5.14 -1.78 3.17
C GLN A 88 4.52 -1.48 1.80
N ILE A 89 4.31 -2.49 0.95
CA ILE A 89 3.63 -2.34 -0.35
C ILE A 89 2.21 -1.80 -0.16
N VAL A 90 1.43 -2.37 0.77
CA VAL A 90 0.06 -1.88 1.08
C VAL A 90 0.09 -0.41 1.53
N THR A 91 1.02 -0.05 2.41
CA THR A 91 1.18 1.32 2.90
C THR A 91 1.49 2.28 1.75
N LEU A 92 2.43 1.91 0.89
CA LEU A 92 2.86 2.72 -0.25
C LEU A 92 1.76 2.85 -1.31
N LEU A 93 1.04 1.77 -1.62
CA LEU A 93 -0.11 1.78 -2.52
C LEU A 93 -1.25 2.64 -2.00
N THR A 94 -1.52 2.60 -0.69
CA THR A 94 -2.54 3.43 -0.06
C THR A 94 -2.21 4.91 -0.23
N ARG A 95 -0.96 5.30 0.04
CA ARG A 95 -0.49 6.69 -0.18
C ARG A 95 -0.59 7.08 -1.66
N ALA A 96 -0.11 6.23 -2.57
CA ALA A 96 -0.20 6.49 -4.01
C ALA A 96 -1.66 6.65 -4.47
N SER A 97 -2.57 5.83 -3.95
CA SER A 97 -4.00 5.93 -4.25
C SER A 97 -4.60 7.24 -3.74
N GLN A 98 -4.25 7.67 -2.53
CA GLN A 98 -4.69 8.96 -1.99
C GLN A 98 -4.21 10.15 -2.83
N ASP A 99 -2.96 10.11 -3.29
CA ASP A 99 -2.41 11.15 -4.16
C ASP A 99 -3.08 11.17 -5.54
N LEU A 100 -3.35 10.00 -6.11
CA LEU A 100 -4.03 9.86 -7.40
C LEU A 100 -5.52 10.19 -7.35
N ALA A 101 -6.16 10.04 -6.19
CA ALA A 101 -7.55 10.43 -5.99
C ALA A 101 -7.76 11.95 -5.96
N ARG A 102 -6.68 12.76 -5.91
CA ARG A 102 -6.78 14.21 -6.08
C ARG A 102 -7.23 14.54 -7.50
N GLU A 103 -7.97 15.63 -7.63
CA GLU A 103 -8.64 16.01 -8.87
C GLU A 103 -7.71 15.99 -10.09
N GLY A 104 -8.13 15.23 -11.11
CA GLY A 104 -7.44 15.10 -12.40
C GLY A 104 -6.10 14.38 -12.38
N GLN A 105 -5.60 13.91 -11.23
CA GLN A 105 -4.31 13.20 -11.18
C GLN A 105 -4.40 11.81 -11.83
N LEU A 106 -5.49 11.09 -11.58
CA LEU A 106 -5.70 9.77 -12.16
C LEU A 106 -5.79 9.81 -13.69
N ALA A 107 -6.65 10.67 -14.26
CA ALA A 107 -6.72 10.86 -15.71
C ALA A 107 -5.38 11.25 -16.35
N ARG A 108 -4.56 12.07 -15.68
CA ARG A 108 -3.24 12.47 -16.21
C ARG A 108 -2.26 11.30 -16.27
N VAL A 109 -2.26 10.41 -15.28
CA VAL A 109 -1.29 9.29 -15.22
C VAL A 109 -1.73 8.07 -16.02
N MET A 110 -3.05 7.88 -16.19
CA MET A 110 -3.59 6.64 -16.78
C MET A 110 -3.01 6.29 -18.17
N PRO A 111 -2.86 7.23 -19.12
CA PRO A 111 -2.30 6.90 -20.44
C PRO A 111 -0.90 6.30 -20.37
N VAL A 112 -0.05 6.83 -19.47
CA VAL A 112 1.30 6.31 -19.24
C VAL A 112 1.24 4.92 -18.64
N CYS A 113 0.36 4.71 -17.65
CA CYS A 113 0.21 3.41 -17.01
C CYS A 113 -0.25 2.32 -17.97
N LEU A 114 -1.24 2.63 -18.82
CA LEU A 114 -1.71 1.72 -19.87
C LEU A 114 -0.56 1.30 -20.80
N GLN A 115 0.28 2.25 -21.22
CA GLN A 115 1.43 1.97 -22.07
C GLN A 115 2.45 1.04 -21.38
N VAL A 116 2.76 1.29 -20.10
CA VAL A 116 3.72 0.47 -19.34
C VAL A 116 3.18 -0.95 -19.12
N ALA A 117 1.89 -1.07 -18.82
CA ALA A 117 1.26 -2.37 -18.63
C ALA A 117 0.96 -3.11 -19.95
N GLY A 118 1.11 -2.45 -21.09
CA GLY A 118 0.76 -3.00 -22.40
C GLY A 118 -0.75 -3.24 -22.59
N ILE A 119 -1.59 -2.56 -21.81
CA ILE A 119 -3.04 -2.65 -21.89
C ILE A 119 -3.51 -1.68 -22.97
N ARG A 120 -4.28 -2.17 -23.95
CA ARG A 120 -4.82 -1.37 -25.06
C ARG A 120 -6.32 -1.52 -25.15
#